data_AF-A0AAD1R9T6-F1
#
_entry.id   AF-A0AAD1R9T6-F1
#
_cell.length_a   1.000
_cell.length_b   1.000
_cell.length_c   1.000
_cell.angle_alpha   90.00
_cell.angle_beta   90.00
_cell.angle_gamma   90.00
#
_symmetry.space_group_name_H-M   'P 1'
#
loop_
_entity.id
_entity.type
_entity.pdbx_description
1 polymer ?
#
loop_
_entity_poly.entity_id
_entity_poly.type
_entity_poly.pdbx_seq_one_letter_code
_entity_poly.pdbx_strand_id
1 'polypeptide(L)'
;MLEDFRSHGYKDTSLQEALAKAKNRERTSLLRTKGKNKRNKSNRIPCVTTYSTKSGLVKHVINKNWHVLQSDPEIADLFKGRPLMAYKRLRNIKSLVSPSRARISSKPSTTWLAPIKDSLKHVELLWIYRLDTLFPHIIPTWVE
;
A
#
# COMPACT_ATOMS: atom_id res chain seq x y z
N MET A 1 -29.91 10.52 3.16
CA MET A 1 -28.65 11.26 2.86
C MET A 1 -28.59 12.59 3.59
N LEU A 2 -29.54 13.51 3.39
CA LEU A 2 -29.61 14.73 4.21
C LEU A 2 -29.98 14.43 5.67
N GLU A 3 -30.88 13.46 5.91
CA GLU A 3 -31.17 13.00 7.27
C GLU A 3 -29.93 12.41 7.95
N ASP A 4 -29.06 11.76 7.19
CA ASP A 4 -27.80 11.23 7.71
C ASP A 4 -26.90 12.39 8.18
N PHE A 5 -26.78 13.47 7.42
CA PHE A 5 -26.02 14.62 7.88
C PHE A 5 -26.66 15.33 9.09
N ARG A 6 -28.00 15.39 9.16
CA ARG A 6 -28.67 15.92 10.34
C ARG A 6 -28.41 15.09 11.59
N SER A 7 -28.45 13.76 11.50
CA SER A 7 -28.20 12.87 12.64
C SER A 7 -26.77 12.95 13.18
N HIS A 8 -25.81 13.41 12.36
CA HIS A 8 -24.42 13.63 12.78
C HIS A 8 -24.19 15.04 13.36
N GLY A 9 -25.24 15.86 13.49
CA GLY A 9 -25.17 17.18 14.11
C GLY A 9 -24.64 18.29 13.19
N TYR A 10 -24.66 18.10 11.87
CA TYR A 10 -24.32 19.18 10.93
C TYR A 10 -25.43 20.25 10.96
N LYS A 11 -25.04 21.53 10.96
CA LYS A 11 -25.99 22.66 11.01
C LYS A 11 -26.81 22.74 9.72
N ASP A 12 -28.11 22.92 9.82
CA ASP A 12 -29.00 22.98 8.65
C ASP A 12 -28.62 24.09 7.66
N THR A 13 -28.12 25.24 8.14
CA THR A 13 -27.64 26.33 7.28
C THR A 13 -26.49 25.88 6.36
N SER A 14 -25.54 25.12 6.91
CA SER A 14 -24.42 24.56 6.15
C SER A 14 -24.86 23.48 5.15
N LEU A 15 -25.90 22.71 5.50
CA LEU A 15 -26.46 21.69 4.61
C LEU A 15 -27.17 22.31 3.42
N GLN A 16 -28.00 23.32 3.66
CA GLN A 16 -28.71 24.04 2.59
C GLN A 16 -27.73 24.75 1.65
N GLU A 17 -26.70 25.39 2.20
CA GLU A 17 -25.66 26.04 1.40
C GLU A 17 -24.88 25.02 0.54
N ALA A 18 -24.50 23.88 1.13
CA ALA A 18 -23.82 22.80 0.39
C ALA A 18 -24.70 22.20 -0.70
N LEU A 19 -26.00 22.04 -0.43
CA LEU A 19 -26.99 21.54 -1.38
C LEU A 19 -27.17 22.52 -2.54
N ALA A 20 -27.28 23.83 -2.27
CA ALA A 20 -27.33 24.87 -3.28
C ALA A 20 -26.06 24.87 -4.15
N LYS A 21 -24.88 24.75 -3.52
CA LYS A 21 -23.59 24.63 -4.23
C LYS A 21 -23.52 23.40 -5.12
N ALA A 22 -24.05 22.26 -4.68
CA ALA A 22 -24.07 21.03 -5.45
C ALA A 22 -25.02 21.12 -6.64
N LYS A 23 -26.21 21.70 -6.45
CA LYS A 23 -27.20 21.91 -7.53
C LYS A 23 -26.73 22.90 -8.59
N ASN A 24 -25.99 23.93 -8.19
CA ASN A 24 -25.52 24.97 -9.11
C ASN A 24 -24.34 24.52 -10.01
N ARG A 25 -23.79 23.31 -9.81
CA ARG A 25 -22.70 22.80 -10.65
C ARG A 25 -23.21 21.83 -11.69
N GLU A 26 -22.84 22.07 -12.95
CA GLU A 26 -23.18 21.18 -14.05
C GLU A 26 -22.51 19.80 -13.85
N ARG A 27 -23.30 18.72 -14.04
CA ARG A 27 -22.83 17.34 -13.85
C ARG A 27 -21.61 17.01 -14.71
N THR A 28 -21.57 17.48 -15.95
CA THR A 28 -20.47 17.28 -16.90
C THR A 28 -19.16 17.87 -16.37
N SER A 29 -19.23 19.06 -15.75
CA SER A 29 -18.08 19.73 -15.14
C SER A 29 -17.53 18.97 -13.92
N LEU A 30 -18.40 18.33 -13.14
CA LEU A 30 -18.03 17.53 -11.96
C LEU A 30 -17.42 16.18 -12.35
N LEU A 31 -17.97 15.54 -13.39
CA LEU A 31 -17.46 14.28 -13.92
C LEU A 31 -16.19 14.47 -14.75
N ARG A 32 -15.87 15.70 -15.15
CA ARG A 32 -14.60 16.00 -15.79
C ARG A 32 -13.49 15.72 -14.81
N THR A 33 -12.84 14.58 -14.99
CA THR A 33 -11.62 14.24 -14.28
C THR A 33 -10.66 15.38 -14.55
N LYS A 34 -10.31 16.18 -13.53
CA LYS A 34 -9.32 17.26 -13.64
C LYS A 34 -8.15 16.61 -14.34
N GLY A 35 -7.92 16.99 -15.60
CA GLY A 35 -7.03 16.26 -16.50
C GLY A 35 -5.79 16.00 -15.70
N LYS A 36 -5.51 14.72 -15.39
CA LYS A 36 -4.31 14.37 -14.64
C LYS A 36 -3.24 15.06 -15.43
N ASN A 37 -2.72 16.18 -14.91
CA ASN A 37 -1.65 16.88 -15.58
C ASN A 37 -0.71 15.75 -15.97
N LYS A 38 -0.38 15.67 -17.26
CA LYS A 38 0.69 14.82 -17.76
C LYS A 38 2.00 15.32 -17.11
N ARG A 39 2.03 15.44 -15.77
CA ARG A 39 3.20 15.44 -14.92
C ARG A 39 3.83 14.13 -15.27
N ASN A 40 4.69 14.22 -16.27
CA ASN A 40 5.62 13.25 -16.78
C ASN A 40 5.24 11.87 -16.27
N LYS A 41 4.49 11.09 -17.07
CA LYS A 41 4.47 9.64 -16.92
C LYS A 41 5.90 9.19 -17.16
N SER A 42 6.77 9.45 -16.19
CA SER A 42 8.10 8.90 -16.16
C SER A 42 7.82 7.41 -16.10
N ASN A 43 8.30 6.67 -17.09
CA ASN A 43 8.19 5.20 -17.17
C ASN A 43 9.01 4.51 -16.05
N ARG A 44 9.18 5.19 -14.91
CA ARG A 44 9.94 4.77 -13.75
C ARG A 44 9.05 3.84 -12.94
N ILE A 45 9.55 2.63 -12.75
CA ILE A 45 8.89 1.63 -11.93
C ILE A 45 8.95 2.06 -10.46
N PRO A 46 7.83 2.06 -9.72
CA PRO A 46 7.85 2.37 -8.30
C PRO A 46 8.44 1.22 -7.50
N CYS A 47 9.44 1.51 -6.65
CA CYS A 47 9.90 0.60 -5.62
C CYS A 47 9.09 0.88 -4.35
N VAL A 48 8.15 0.00 -4.02
CA VAL A 48 7.22 0.18 -2.91
C VAL A 48 7.80 -0.45 -1.64
N THR A 49 8.16 0.37 -0.66
CA THR A 49 8.67 -0.08 0.66
C THR A 49 7.80 0.46 1.78
N THR A 50 7.94 -0.02 3.01
CA THR A 50 7.25 0.57 4.17
C THR A 50 8.03 1.79 4.66
N TYR A 51 7.34 2.90 4.95
CA TYR A 51 8.02 4.06 5.52
C TYR A 51 8.69 3.66 6.86
N SER A 52 9.94 4.03 7.05
CA SER A 52 10.67 3.76 8.29
C SER A 52 11.87 4.70 8.38
N THR A 53 12.46 4.88 9.55
CA THR A 53 13.69 5.69 9.69
C THR A 53 14.82 5.17 8.79
N LYS A 54 14.84 3.85 8.52
CA LYS A 54 15.82 3.18 7.66
C LYS A 54 15.49 3.29 6.16
N SER A 55 14.29 3.72 5.79
CA SER A 55 13.86 3.80 4.38
C SER A 55 14.71 4.77 3.54
N GLY A 56 15.26 5.81 4.17
CA GLY A 56 16.22 6.71 3.54
C GLY A 56 17.53 6.02 3.15
N LEU A 57 18.01 5.10 3.99
CA LEU A 57 19.21 4.30 3.70
C LEU A 57 18.98 3.37 2.51
N VAL A 58 17.81 2.74 2.44
CA VAL A 58 17.42 1.88 1.30
C VAL A 58 17.43 2.68 0.00
N LYS A 59 16.83 3.88 0.00
CA LYS A 59 16.88 4.80 -1.14
C LYS A 59 18.32 5.16 -1.51
N HIS A 60 19.18 5.42 -0.53
CA HIS A 60 20.58 5.77 -0.77
C HIS A 60 21.35 4.61 -1.42
N VAL A 61 21.24 3.40 -0.87
CA VAL A 61 21.90 2.19 -1.38
C VAL A 61 21.46 1.89 -2.81
N ILE A 62 20.16 1.96 -3.12
CA ILE A 62 19.64 1.71 -4.47
C ILE A 62 20.18 2.74 -5.47
N ASN A 63 20.29 4.01 -5.08
CA ASN A 63 20.83 5.03 -5.97
C ASN A 63 22.34 4.89 -6.18
N LYS A 64 23.09 4.49 -5.12
CA LYS A 64 24.53 4.27 -5.18
C LYS A 64 24.88 3.06 -6.07
N ASN A 65 24.16 1.96 -5.87
CA ASN A 65 24.40 0.69 -6.57
C ASN A 65 23.60 0.57 -7.87
N TRP A 66 23.08 1.67 -8.40
CA TRP A 66 22.26 1.66 -9.62
C TRP A 66 23.02 1.09 -10.83
N HIS A 67 24.32 1.33 -10.90
CA HIS A 67 25.18 0.81 -11.97
C HIS A 67 25.25 -0.73 -11.99
N VAL A 68 25.22 -1.38 -10.82
CA VAL A 68 25.17 -2.86 -10.71
C VAL A 68 23.84 -3.41 -11.21
N LEU A 69 22.75 -2.69 -11.02
CA LEU A 69 21.44 -3.09 -11.55
C LEU A 69 21.33 -2.89 -13.06
N GLN A 70 22.19 -2.04 -13.64
CA GLN A 70 22.23 -1.78 -15.08
C GLN A 70 23.18 -2.72 -15.83
N SER A 71 24.12 -3.37 -15.14
CA SER A 71 25.04 -4.31 -15.79
C SER A 71 24.37 -5.61 -16.26
N ASP A 72 23.20 -5.94 -15.70
CA ASP A 72 22.41 -7.09 -16.12
C ASP A 72 21.45 -6.69 -17.27
N PRO A 73 21.56 -7.31 -18.46
CA PRO A 73 20.75 -6.95 -19.62
C PRO A 73 19.24 -7.21 -19.42
N GLU A 74 18.85 -8.23 -18.66
CA GLU A 74 17.44 -8.54 -18.42
C GLU A 74 16.78 -7.47 -17.54
N ILE A 75 17.53 -6.98 -16.56
CA ILE A 75 17.07 -5.97 -15.59
C ILE A 75 17.13 -4.57 -16.21
N ALA A 76 18.13 -4.29 -17.04
CA ALA A 76 18.28 -3.00 -17.72
C ALA A 76 17.08 -2.67 -18.64
N ASP A 77 16.56 -3.65 -19.36
CA ASP A 77 15.38 -3.47 -20.23
C ASP A 77 14.11 -3.16 -19.44
N LEU A 78 13.95 -3.81 -18.28
CA LEU A 78 12.81 -3.58 -17.39
C LEU A 78 12.88 -2.20 -16.74
N PHE A 79 14.07 -1.79 -16.28
CA PHE A 79 14.27 -0.52 -15.59
C PHE A 79 14.99 0.52 -16.44
N LYS A 80 14.23 1.21 -17.31
CA LYS A 80 14.70 2.34 -18.14
C LYS A 80 15.30 3.51 -17.35
N GLY A 81 15.16 3.53 -16.03
CA GLY A 81 15.77 4.53 -15.16
C GLY A 81 15.57 4.19 -13.69
N ARG A 82 16.25 4.96 -12.81
CA ARG A 82 16.20 4.74 -11.36
C ARG A 82 14.75 4.64 -10.86
N PRO A 83 14.40 3.64 -10.05
CA PRO A 83 13.04 3.45 -9.59
C PRO A 83 12.54 4.66 -8.79
N LEU A 84 11.23 4.87 -8.83
CA LEU A 84 10.58 5.86 -7.98
C LEU A 84 10.38 5.25 -6.60
N MET A 85 11.06 5.75 -5.57
CA MET A 85 10.81 5.28 -4.20
C MET A 85 9.42 5.70 -3.77
N ALA A 86 8.57 4.71 -3.50
CA ALA A 86 7.21 4.87 -3.00
C ALA A 86 7.11 4.20 -1.63
N TYR A 87 6.40 4.83 -0.70
CA TYR A 87 6.29 4.33 0.66
C TYR A 87 4.85 3.98 1.01
N LYS A 88 4.63 2.77 1.53
CA LYS A 88 3.41 2.40 2.23
C LYS A 88 3.34 3.20 3.52
N ARG A 89 2.20 3.85 3.72
CA ARG A 89 1.87 4.56 4.94
C ARG A 89 1.79 3.56 6.10
N LEU A 90 2.50 3.80 7.20
CA LEU A 90 2.27 3.02 8.42
C LEU A 90 0.92 3.36 9.03
N ARG A 91 0.42 2.42 9.84
CA ARG A 91 -0.71 2.69 10.72
C ARG A 91 -0.31 3.81 11.67
N ASN A 92 -0.94 4.96 11.53
CA ASN A 92 -0.77 6.06 12.46
C ASN A 92 -1.88 6.00 13.52
N ILE A 93 -1.68 6.65 14.67
CA ILE A 93 -2.66 6.68 15.77
C ILE A 93 -4.04 7.12 15.26
N LYS A 94 -4.09 8.15 14.40
CA LYS A 94 -5.33 8.60 13.77
C LYS A 94 -6.07 7.49 13.00
N SER A 95 -5.35 6.64 12.26
CA SER A 95 -5.96 5.49 11.56
C SER A 95 -6.43 4.39 12.50
N LEU A 96 -5.84 4.28 13.68
CA LEU A 96 -6.24 3.33 14.71
C LEU A 96 -7.48 3.84 15.47
N VAL A 97 -7.52 5.13 15.80
CA VAL A 97 -8.58 5.76 16.62
C VAL A 97 -9.81 6.14 15.80
N SER A 98 -9.63 6.58 14.55
CA SER A 98 -10.73 7.00 13.68
C SER A 98 -10.64 6.27 12.35
N PRO A 99 -11.01 4.98 12.31
CA PRO A 99 -11.16 4.27 11.06
C PRO A 99 -12.23 4.98 10.22
N SER A 100 -11.95 5.21 8.94
CA SER A 100 -12.94 5.75 8.02
C SER A 100 -14.15 4.81 7.97
N ARG A 101 -15.38 5.35 8.05
CA ARG A 101 -16.61 4.55 7.97
C ARG A 101 -16.82 3.85 6.63
N ALA A 102 -16.04 4.23 5.61
CA ALA A 102 -15.91 3.43 4.41
C ALA A 102 -15.42 2.05 4.83
N ARG A 103 -16.28 1.03 4.70
CA ARG A 103 -15.88 -0.37 4.83
C ARG A 103 -14.77 -0.58 3.81
N ILE A 104 -13.53 -0.46 4.25
CA ILE A 104 -12.41 -1.10 3.55
C ILE A 104 -12.82 -2.55 3.63
N SER A 105 -13.33 -3.10 2.52
CA SER A 105 -13.54 -4.53 2.40
C SER A 105 -12.20 -5.14 2.76
N SER A 106 -12.10 -5.65 3.98
CA SER A 106 -11.01 -6.50 4.40
C SER A 106 -11.20 -7.78 3.61
N LYS A 107 -10.86 -7.76 2.33
CA LYS A 107 -10.29 -8.97 1.75
C LYS A 107 -9.07 -9.21 2.64
N PRO A 108 -9.03 -10.30 3.42
CA PRO A 108 -7.80 -10.63 4.14
C PRO A 108 -6.70 -10.55 3.09
N SER A 109 -5.63 -9.83 3.42
CA SER A 109 -4.45 -9.82 2.59
C SER A 109 -4.07 -11.28 2.40
N THR A 110 -4.40 -11.86 1.25
CA THR A 110 -3.87 -13.14 0.80
C THR A 110 -2.37 -12.89 0.69
N THR A 111 -1.67 -13.11 1.79
CA THR A 111 -0.24 -13.38 1.76
C THR A 111 -0.07 -14.44 0.68
N TRP A 112 0.86 -14.27 -0.25
CA TRP A 112 1.14 -15.22 -1.33
C TRP A 112 1.41 -16.66 -0.83
N LEU A 113 1.50 -16.86 0.49
CA LEU A 113 1.69 -18.11 1.21
C LEU A 113 0.39 -18.76 1.73
N ALA A 114 -0.75 -18.09 1.70
CA ALA A 114 -2.01 -18.64 2.23
C ALA A 114 -2.50 -19.92 1.52
N PRO A 115 -2.41 -20.08 0.18
CA PRO A 115 -2.92 -21.28 -0.48
C PRO A 115 -2.02 -22.51 -0.32
N ILE A 116 -0.79 -22.36 0.19
CA ILE A 116 0.17 -23.48 0.27
C ILE A 116 -0.12 -24.38 1.49
N LYS A 117 -0.70 -23.82 2.57
CA LYS A 117 -0.90 -24.57 3.81
C LYS A 117 -1.99 -25.64 3.71
N ASP A 118 -2.97 -25.44 2.83
CA ASP A 118 -4.12 -26.35 2.66
C ASP A 118 -3.85 -27.49 1.66
N SER A 119 -2.74 -27.43 0.92
CA SER A 119 -2.42 -28.37 -0.18
C SER A 119 -1.30 -29.38 0.13
N LEU A 120 -0.66 -29.32 1.29
CA LEU A 120 0.47 -30.19 1.60
C LEU A 120 -0.02 -31.51 2.25
N LYS A 121 -0.21 -32.52 1.40
CA LYS A 121 -0.37 -33.92 1.80
C LYS A 121 0.90 -34.39 2.54
N HIS A 122 0.71 -35.36 3.44
CA HIS A 122 1.60 -35.86 4.52
C HIS A 122 3.09 -36.13 4.22
N VAL A 123 3.57 -35.98 2.99
CA VAL A 123 4.96 -36.32 2.60
C VAL A 123 5.93 -35.13 2.77
N GLU A 124 5.45 -33.88 2.72
CA GLU A 124 6.32 -32.69 2.87
C GLU A 124 6.53 -32.21 4.32
N LEU A 125 5.73 -32.71 5.28
CA LEU A 125 5.95 -32.42 6.70
C LEU A 125 7.29 -32.99 7.20
N LEU A 126 7.80 -34.05 6.58
CA LEU A 126 9.08 -34.65 6.94
C LEU A 126 10.29 -33.77 6.60
N TRP A 127 10.19 -32.89 5.59
CA TRP A 127 11.29 -31.98 5.24
C TRP A 127 11.36 -30.77 6.18
N ILE A 128 10.22 -30.31 6.69
CA ILE A 128 10.16 -29.20 7.65
C ILE A 128 10.73 -29.63 9.01
N TYR A 129 10.37 -30.83 9.50
CA TYR A 129 10.93 -31.39 10.74
C TYR A 129 12.45 -31.67 10.66
N ARG A 130 13.01 -31.87 9.47
CA ARG A 130 14.44 -32.15 9.28
C ARG A 130 15.33 -30.90 9.30
N LEU A 131 14.76 -29.72 9.07
CA LEU A 131 15.50 -28.45 9.14
C LEU A 131 15.56 -27.89 10.56
N ASP A 132 14.53 -28.13 11.38
CA ASP A 132 14.52 -27.76 12.80
C ASP A 132 15.57 -28.54 13.64
N THR A 133 15.98 -29.72 13.18
CA THR A 133 17.02 -30.52 13.86
C THR A 133 18.45 -30.11 13.49
N LEU A 134 18.65 -29.32 12.43
CA LEU A 134 19.98 -28.94 11.93
C LEU A 134 20.45 -27.54 12.36
N PHE A 135 19.57 -26.66 12.86
CA PHE A 135 19.94 -25.31 13.29
C PHE A 135 19.22 -24.84 14.58
N PRO A 136 19.58 -25.38 15.75
CA PRO A 136 18.89 -25.10 17.02
C PRO A 136 19.20 -23.72 17.67
N HIS A 137 19.92 -22.81 17.01
CA HIS A 137 20.39 -21.57 17.63
C HIS A 137 19.89 -20.26 17.02
N ILE A 138 18.86 -20.28 16.16
CA ILE A 138 18.31 -19.05 15.60
C ILE A 138 16.79 -19.00 15.82
N ILE A 139 16.39 -18.79 17.08
CA ILE A 139 15.07 -18.28 17.42
C ILE A 139 15.28 -17.06 18.33
N PRO A 140 15.11 -15.82 17.85
CA PRO A 140 14.89 -14.69 18.74
C PRO A 140 13.40 -14.64 19.11
N THR A 141 13.17 -14.82 20.40
CA THR A 141 11.90 -14.67 21.11
C THR A 141 11.28 -13.29 20.89
N TRP A 142 10.06 -13.23 20.35
CA TRP A 142 9.20 -12.05 20.41
C TRP A 142 7.78 -12.46 20.80
N VAL A 143 7.58 -12.70 22.09
CA VAL A 143 6.29 -12.58 22.78
C VAL A 143 6.61 -12.03 24.17
N GLU A 144 6.38 -10.74 24.36
CA GLU A 144 5.81 -10.10 25.56
C GLU A 144 5.11 -8.82 25.09
#